data_AF-X1UAM7-F1
#
_entry.id   AF-X1UAM7-F1
#
_cell.length_a   1.000
_cell.length_b   1.000
_cell.length_c   1.000
_cell.angle_alpha   90.00
_cell.angle_beta   90.00
_cell.angle_gamma   90.00
#
_symmetry.space_group_name_H-M   'P 1'
#
loop_
_entity.id
_entity.type
_entity.pdbx_description
1 polymer ?
#
loop_
_entity_poly.entity_id
_entity_poly.type
_entity_poly.pdbx_seq_one_letter_code
_entity_poly.pdbx_strand_id
1 'polypeptide(L)' 'MIQIKNLYVDLKDFQLQDINLTVSEGEYFIVLGPTGAGKT' A
#
# COMPACT_ATOMS: atom_id res chain seq x y z
N MET A 1 -15.30 -3.98 -3.34
CA MET A 1 -14.41 -4.24 -2.18
C MET A 1 -13.01 -4.62 -2.66
N ILE A 2 -11.97 -3.95 -2.17
CA ILE A 2 -10.56 -4.26 -2.47
C ILE A 2 -9.88 -4.69 -1.17
N GLN A 3 -9.07 -5.75 -1.21
CA GLN A 3 -8.34 -6.23 -0.05
C GLN A 3 -6.92 -6.65 -0.41
N ILE A 4 -5.95 -6.15 0.35
CA ILE A 4 -4.53 -6.51 0.31
C ILE A 4 -4.19 -7.09 1.67
N LYS A 5 -3.53 -8.26 1.68
CA LYS A 5 -3.06 -8.92 2.90
C LYS A 5 -1.58 -9.24 2.78
N ASN A 6 -0.81 -8.92 3.81
CA ASN A 6 0.61 -9.24 3.95
C ASN A 6 1.43 -8.92 2.68
N LEU A 7 1.19 -7.77 2.06
CA LEU A 7 1.93 -7.37 0.87
C LEU A 7 3.41 -7.15 1.24
N TYR A 8 4.27 -7.85 0.51
CA TYR A 8 5.71 -7.73 0.57
C TYR A 8 6.26 -7.35 -0.80
N VAL A 9 7.11 -6.33 -0.85
CA VAL A 9 7.81 -5.87 -2.05
C VAL A 9 9.24 -5.55 -1.66
N ASP A 10 10.19 -6.03 -2.45
CA ASP A 10 11.62 -5.72 -2.28
C ASP A 10 12.19 -5.21 -3.60
N LEU A 11 12.53 -3.93 -3.62
CA LEU A 11 13.14 -3.22 -4.73
C LEU A 11 14.54 -2.71 -4.34
N LYS A 12 15.27 -3.48 -3.50
CA LYS A 12 16.58 -3.16 -2.93
C LYS A 12 16.53 -1.98 -1.97
N ASP A 13 16.57 -0.76 -2.50
CA ASP A 13 16.62 0.47 -1.71
C ASP A 13 15.24 0.87 -1.15
N PHE A 14 14.22 0.11 -1.52
CA PHE A 14 12.85 0.31 -1.09
C PHE A 14 12.19 -1.03 -0.79
N GLN A 15 11.48 -1.10 0.34
CA GLN A 15 10.78 -2.30 0.75
C GLN A 15 9.41 -1.95 1.34
N LEU A 16 8.41 -2.73 0.96
CA LEU A 16 7.14 -2.82 1.68
C LEU A 16 7.11 -4.15 2.40
N GLN A 17 6.75 -4.15 3.67
CA GLN A 17 6.63 -5.36 4.47
C GLN A 17 5.34 -5.28 5.29
N ASP A 18 4.62 -6.39 5.34
CA ASP A 18 3.41 -6.55 6.14
C ASP A 18 2.33 -5.47 5.88
N ILE A 19 2.16 -5.06 4.63
CA ILE A 19 1.13 -4.08 4.26
C ILE A 19 -0.23 -4.77 4.13
N ASN A 20 -1.18 -4.34 4.95
CA ASN A 20 -2.55 -4.83 4.98
C ASN A 20 -3.50 -3.65 4.73
N LEU A 21 -4.33 -3.74 3.68
CA LEU A 21 -5.27 -2.68 3.28
C LEU A 21 -6.63 -3.29 2.96
N THR A 22 -7.71 -2.65 3.42
CA THR A 22 -9.07 -2.99 2.99
C THR A 22 -9.76 -1.69 2.58
N VAL A 23 -10.36 -1.68 1.40
CA VAL A 23 -11.19 -0.58 0.90
C VAL A 23 -12.58 -1.13 0.60
N SER A 24 -13.56 -0.56 1.28
CA SER A 24 -14.96 -0.94 1.19
C SER A 24 -15.55 -0.51 -0.15
N GLU A 25 -16.68 -1.09 -0.54
CA GLU A 25 -17.38 -0.64 -1.74
C GLU A 25 -17.93 0.78 -1.54
N GLY A 26 -17.73 1.64 -2.54
CA GLY A 26 -18.10 3.07 -2.47
C GLY A 26 -17.16 3.93 -1.63
N GLU A 27 -16.10 3.37 -1.04
CA GLU A 27 -15.13 4.11 -0.23
C GLU A 27 -14.13 4.87 -1.13
N TYR A 28 -13.92 6.15 -0.80
CA TYR A 28 -12.89 6.97 -1.42
C TYR A 28 -11.64 6.98 -0.53
N PHE A 29 -10.56 6.34 -0.99
CA PHE A 29 -9.35 6.11 -0.21
C PHE A 29 -8.12 6.74 -0.89
N ILE A 30 -7.27 7.43 -0.12
CA ILE A 30 -6.04 8.07 -0.61
C ILE A 30 -4.84 7.59 0.21
N VAL A 31 -3.75 7.23 -0.48
CA VAL A 31 -2.44 6.96 0.15
C VAL A 31 -1.60 8.24 0.14
N LEU A 32 -1.10 8.65 1.31
CA LEU A 32 -0.26 9.84 1.49
C LEU A 32 1.14 9.47 1.99
N GLY A 33 2.12 10.35 1.74
CA GLY A 33 3.49 10.19 2.20
C GLY A 33 4.50 10.95 1.32
N PRO A 34 5.75 11.12 1.79
CA PRO A 34 6.79 11.85 1.05
C PRO A 34 7.15 11.15 -0.27
N THR A 35 7.83 11.87 -1.17
CA THR A 35 8.37 11.30 -2.42
C THR A 35 9.31 10.14 -2.08
N GLY A 36 9.21 9.04 -2.84
CA GLY A 36 10.01 7.83 -2.58
C GLY A 36 9.42 6.86 -1.55
N ALA A 37 8.28 7.17 -0.93
CA ALA A 37 7.62 6.25 0.02
C ALA A 37 6.94 5.02 -0.64
N GLY A 38 7.14 4.79 -1.94
CA GLY A 38 6.55 3.69 -2.72
C GLY A 38 5.03 3.68 -2.75
N LYS A 39 4.45 4.87 -2.95
CA LYS A 39 3.03 5.04 -3.27
C LYS A 39 2.72 4.70 -4.74
N THR A 40 3.74 4.48 -5.55
CA THR A 40 3.72 4.16 -6.99
C THR A 40 4.54 2.91 -7.19
#